data_AF-A0A2E1PFV4-F1
#
_entry.id   AF-A0A2E1PFV4-F1
#
_cell.length_a   1.000
_cell.length_b   1.000
_cell.length_c   1.000
_cell.angle_alpha   90.00
_cell.angle_beta   90.00
_cell.angle_gamma   90.00
#
_symmetry.space_group_name_H-M   'P 1'
#
loop_
_entity.id
_entity.type
_entity.pdbx_description
1 polymer ?
#
loop_
_entity_poly.entity_id
_entity_poly.type
_entity_poly.pdbx_seq_one_letter_code
_entity_poly.pdbx_strand_id
1 'polypeptide(L)'
;MKMNELSLNPSNYIFNDLFLLISILFLVFLPFGVIIRTYGISREKFSISSLIILFLSLPVIIITSYLFGWAISFAFSNGPGITGSFSSFYFSLPWNSNMGPTLNLNSDLLSYKITPLKFITFVIFSWSIVLFLGSSLLERIRIGAFLILVIILGSVFWPIALSWSWSNSGWMSKIFGYHDAFGS
;
A
#
# COMPACT_ATOMS: atom_id res chain seq x y z
N MET A 1 -22.07 4.60 -32.64
CA MET A 1 -22.76 4.91 -31.38
C MET A 1 -21.73 5.58 -30.48
N LYS A 2 -21.78 6.92 -30.35
CA LYS A 2 -20.79 7.70 -29.59
C LYS A 2 -20.86 7.25 -28.12
N MET A 3 -19.75 6.76 -27.57
CA MET A 3 -19.62 6.56 -26.13
C MET A 3 -19.80 7.93 -25.48
N ASN A 4 -20.83 8.07 -24.65
CA ASN A 4 -21.05 9.25 -23.84
C ASN A 4 -19.76 9.57 -23.09
N GLU A 5 -19.15 10.70 -23.43
CA GLU A 5 -18.18 11.35 -22.55
C GLU A 5 -18.89 11.53 -21.21
N LEU A 6 -18.44 10.80 -20.19
CA LEU A 6 -18.85 11.05 -18.82
C LEU A 6 -18.40 12.47 -18.51
N SER A 7 -19.30 13.43 -18.62
CA SER A 7 -19.10 14.79 -18.12
C SER A 7 -18.76 14.68 -16.64
N LEU A 8 -17.48 14.85 -16.33
CA LEU A 8 -16.92 14.68 -15.00
C LEU A 8 -17.43 15.82 -14.12
N ASN A 9 -18.48 15.57 -13.33
CA ASN A 9 -18.94 16.54 -12.35
C ASN A 9 -17.87 16.69 -11.25
N PRO A 10 -17.30 17.89 -11.03
CA PRO A 10 -16.26 18.12 -10.02
C PRO A 10 -16.75 17.80 -8.60
N SER A 11 -18.05 17.85 -8.35
CA SER A 11 -18.67 17.43 -7.09
C SER A 11 -18.42 15.95 -6.77
N ASN A 12 -18.40 15.06 -7.77
CA ASN A 12 -18.21 13.62 -7.54
C ASN A 12 -16.80 13.30 -7.03
N TYR A 13 -15.78 14.06 -7.42
CA TYR A 13 -14.42 13.87 -6.93
C TYR A 13 -14.29 14.24 -5.45
N ILE A 14 -14.91 15.36 -5.04
CA ILE A 14 -14.90 15.80 -3.64
C ILE A 14 -15.57 14.74 -2.75
N PHE A 15 -16.70 14.19 -3.16
CA PHE A 15 -17.36 13.12 -2.41
C PHE A 15 -16.51 11.84 -2.31
N ASN A 16 -15.80 11.47 -3.39
CA ASN A 16 -14.94 10.30 -3.39
C ASN A 16 -13.71 10.49 -2.47
N ASP A 17 -13.09 11.66 -2.51
CA ASP A 17 -11.95 11.99 -1.66
C ASP A 17 -12.37 12.06 -0.18
N LEU A 18 -13.55 12.61 0.12
CA LEU A 18 -14.11 12.58 1.48
C LEU A 18 -14.37 11.15 1.96
N PHE A 19 -14.95 10.31 1.12
CA PHE A 19 -15.17 8.91 1.43
C PHE A 19 -13.85 8.16 1.71
N LEU A 20 -12.84 8.39 0.88
CA LEU A 20 -11.51 7.83 1.07
C LEU A 20 -10.86 8.33 2.37
N LEU A 21 -10.98 9.62 2.68
CA LEU A 21 -10.45 10.20 3.92
C LEU A 21 -11.07 9.54 5.16
N ILE A 22 -12.40 9.44 5.20
CA ILE A 22 -13.12 8.78 6.31
C ILE A 22 -12.70 7.31 6.41
N SER A 23 -12.59 6.62 5.28
CA SER A 23 -12.15 5.22 5.23
C SER A 23 -10.73 5.05 5.78
N ILE A 24 -9.81 5.96 5.46
CA ILE A 24 -8.43 5.95 5.96
C ILE A 24 -8.42 6.12 7.49
N LEU A 25 -9.26 6.99 8.06
CA LEU A 25 -9.36 7.16 9.51
C LEU A 25 -9.74 5.85 10.21
N PHE A 26 -10.65 5.08 9.62
CA PHE A 26 -10.99 3.75 10.14
C PHE A 26 -9.89 2.71 9.88
N LEU A 27 -9.22 2.77 8.73
CA LEU A 27 -8.15 1.85 8.35
C LEU A 27 -6.99 1.89 9.35
N VAL A 28 -6.69 3.05 9.92
CA VAL A 28 -5.64 3.22 10.94
C VAL A 28 -5.88 2.35 12.18
N PHE A 29 -7.12 2.02 12.53
CA PHE A 29 -7.38 1.16 13.69
C PHE A 29 -6.91 -0.28 13.51
N LEU A 30 -6.77 -0.76 12.27
CA LEU A 30 -6.34 -2.12 11.97
C LEU A 30 -4.92 -2.42 12.49
N PRO A 31 -3.87 -1.66 12.12
CA PRO A 31 -2.52 -1.89 12.64
C PRO A 31 -2.43 -1.70 14.17
N PHE A 32 -3.13 -0.71 14.74
CA PHE A 32 -3.15 -0.52 16.19
C PHE A 32 -3.79 -1.71 16.92
N GLY A 33 -4.88 -2.27 16.38
CA GLY A 33 -5.51 -3.46 16.91
C GLY A 33 -4.56 -4.66 16.93
N VAL A 34 -3.75 -4.84 15.88
CA VAL A 34 -2.74 -5.91 15.83
C VAL A 34 -1.66 -5.72 16.88
N ILE A 35 -1.18 -4.50 17.10
CA ILE A 35 -0.17 -4.20 18.12
C ILE A 35 -0.70 -4.54 19.52
N ILE A 36 -1.90 -4.06 19.86
CA ILE A 36 -2.53 -4.32 21.16
C ILE A 36 -2.80 -5.80 21.36
N ARG A 37 -3.32 -6.49 20.33
CA ARG A 37 -3.52 -7.95 20.35
C ARG A 37 -2.21 -8.68 20.61
N THR A 38 -1.13 -8.28 19.95
CA THR A 38 0.17 -8.95 20.08
C THR A 38 0.77 -8.74 21.46
N TYR A 39 0.63 -7.54 22.02
CA TYR A 39 1.01 -7.25 23.40
C TYR A 39 0.26 -8.16 24.39
N GLY A 40 -1.07 -8.30 24.25
CA GLY A 40 -1.89 -9.11 25.16
C GLY A 40 -1.68 -10.62 25.06
N ILE A 41 -1.34 -11.15 23.88
CA ILE A 41 -1.06 -12.59 23.69
C ILE A 41 0.38 -12.94 24.09
N SER A 42 1.30 -11.99 23.97
CA SER A 42 2.72 -12.23 24.27
C SER A 42 2.97 -12.53 25.75
N ARG A 43 3.98 -13.36 26.01
CA ARG A 43 4.45 -13.64 27.38
C ARG A 43 5.01 -12.35 28.00
N GLU A 44 4.76 -12.13 29.29
CA GLU A 44 5.12 -10.87 29.97
C GLU A 44 6.57 -10.45 29.77
N LYS A 45 7.50 -11.41 29.77
CA LYS A 45 8.94 -11.17 29.56
C LYS A 45 9.27 -10.49 28.23
N PHE A 46 8.50 -10.76 27.17
CA PHE A 46 8.77 -10.26 25.81
C PHE A 46 7.74 -9.22 25.34
N SER A 47 6.75 -8.90 26.17
CA SER A 47 5.60 -8.08 25.79
C SER A 47 6.00 -6.65 25.43
N ILE A 48 6.82 -6.01 26.28
CA ILE A 48 7.33 -4.65 26.02
C ILE A 48 8.26 -4.62 24.81
N SER A 49 9.16 -5.60 24.69
CA SER A 49 10.09 -5.66 23.56
C SER A 49 9.36 -5.86 22.22
N SER A 50 8.30 -6.66 22.21
CA SER A 50 7.47 -6.91 21.03
C SER A 50 6.74 -5.64 20.59
N LEU A 51 6.21 -4.87 21.55
CA LEU A 51 5.54 -3.60 21.28
C LEU A 51 6.50 -2.59 20.63
N ILE A 52 7.71 -2.44 21.17
CA ILE A 52 8.72 -1.51 20.64
C ILE A 52 9.08 -1.86 19.19
N ILE A 53 9.31 -3.15 18.92
CA ILE A 53 9.68 -3.63 17.58
C ILE A 53 8.56 -3.36 16.57
N LEU A 54 7.31 -3.61 16.94
CA LEU A 54 6.16 -3.36 16.05
C LEU A 54 5.95 -1.87 15.79
N PHE A 55 6.09 -1.00 16.79
CA PHE A 55 6.02 0.45 16.56
C PHE A 55 7.16 0.98 15.68
N LEU A 56 8.36 0.41 15.84
CA LEU A 56 9.53 0.78 15.03
C LEU A 56 9.35 0.44 13.54
N SER A 57 8.46 -0.48 13.19
CA SER A 57 8.19 -0.81 11.78
C SER A 57 7.57 0.33 10.98
N LEU A 58 6.78 1.21 11.61
CA LEU A 58 6.07 2.30 10.93
C LEU A 58 7.01 3.26 10.17
N PRO A 59 8.01 3.90 10.81
CA PRO A 59 8.90 4.83 10.11
C PRO A 59 9.69 4.15 8.99
N VAL A 60 10.08 2.88 9.18
CA VAL A 60 10.82 2.11 8.16
C VAL A 60 9.96 1.88 6.92
N ILE A 61 8.68 1.55 7.11
CA ILE A 61 7.75 1.34 5.99
C ILE A 61 7.47 2.64 5.26
N ILE A 62 7.24 3.74 5.97
CA ILE A 62 7.02 5.05 5.33
C ILE A 62 8.18 5.40 4.39
N ILE A 63 9.42 5.30 4.89
CA ILE A 63 10.61 5.65 4.12
C ILE A 63 10.78 4.71 2.92
N THR A 64 10.72 3.39 3.13
CA THR A 64 10.98 2.42 2.05
C THR A 64 9.86 2.33 1.02
N SER A 65 8.60 2.48 1.45
CA SER A 65 7.45 2.55 0.55
C SER A 65 7.49 3.80 -0.32
N TYR A 66 7.93 4.95 0.24
CA TYR A 66 8.10 6.18 -0.53
C TYR A 66 9.24 6.07 -1.55
N LEU A 67 10.38 5.50 -1.16
CA LEU A 67 11.55 5.41 -2.03
C LEU A 67 11.35 4.49 -3.23
N PHE A 68 10.75 3.31 -3.02
CA PHE A 68 10.61 2.32 -4.10
C PHE A 68 9.32 1.50 -4.04
N GLY A 69 8.73 1.25 -2.87
CA GLY A 69 7.56 0.36 -2.76
C GLY A 69 6.37 0.81 -3.61
N TRP A 70 6.09 2.11 -3.64
CA TRP A 70 5.06 2.68 -4.50
C TRP A 70 5.36 2.46 -5.99
N ALA A 71 6.62 2.68 -6.41
CA ALA A 71 7.01 2.48 -7.80
C ALA A 71 6.91 1.01 -8.24
N ILE A 72 7.27 0.07 -7.36
CA ILE A 72 7.13 -1.37 -7.60
C ILE A 72 5.67 -1.75 -7.89
N SER A 73 4.70 -1.14 -7.18
CA SER A 73 3.28 -1.44 -7.39
C SER A 73 2.78 -1.16 -8.81
N PHE A 74 3.42 -0.22 -9.52
CA PHE A 74 3.10 0.08 -10.92
C PHE A 74 4.00 -0.64 -11.92
N ALA A 75 5.24 -0.98 -11.55
CA ALA A 75 6.20 -1.61 -12.47
C ALA A 75 5.84 -3.08 -12.80
N PHE A 76 5.34 -3.83 -11.81
CA PHE A 76 5.17 -5.29 -11.91
C PHE A 76 3.77 -5.75 -12.36
N SER A 77 2.93 -4.84 -12.87
CA SER A 77 1.55 -5.19 -13.25
C SER A 77 1.46 -6.31 -14.30
N ASN A 78 2.47 -6.40 -15.18
CA ASN A 78 2.53 -7.41 -16.25
C ASN A 78 3.05 -8.79 -15.78
N GLY A 79 3.26 -8.97 -14.47
CA GLY A 79 3.79 -10.20 -13.90
C GLY A 79 5.28 -10.41 -14.20
N PRO A 80 5.83 -11.57 -13.83
CA PRO A 80 7.20 -11.96 -14.17
C PRO A 80 7.31 -12.35 -15.66
N GLY A 81 6.97 -11.42 -16.57
CA GLY A 81 7.04 -11.60 -18.02
C GLY A 81 5.85 -12.33 -18.66
N ILE A 82 4.69 -12.36 -18.00
CA ILE A 82 3.52 -13.12 -18.48
C ILE A 82 2.75 -12.34 -19.55
N THR A 83 2.46 -11.06 -19.30
CA THR A 83 1.68 -10.20 -20.23
C THR A 83 2.53 -9.14 -20.93
N GLY A 84 3.86 -9.12 -20.70
CA GLY A 84 4.80 -8.19 -21.32
C GLY A 84 5.97 -7.79 -20.42
N SER A 85 6.72 -6.76 -20.84
CA SER A 85 7.80 -6.14 -20.06
C SER A 85 7.26 -5.28 -18.91
N PHE A 86 8.15 -4.68 -18.11
CA PHE A 86 7.76 -3.73 -17.07
C PHE A 86 6.83 -2.63 -17.60
N SER A 87 5.76 -2.34 -16.87
CA SER A 87 4.85 -1.23 -17.17
C SER A 87 5.48 0.11 -16.82
N SER A 88 4.98 1.20 -17.41
CA SER A 88 5.48 2.54 -17.11
C SER A 88 5.30 2.86 -15.63
N PHE A 89 6.40 3.16 -14.94
CA PHE A 89 6.41 3.49 -13.50
C PHE A 89 6.99 4.88 -13.20
N TYR A 90 7.49 5.60 -14.22
CA TYR A 90 8.18 6.88 -14.04
C TYR A 90 7.37 7.94 -13.28
N PHE A 91 6.04 7.92 -13.41
CA PHE A 91 5.13 8.83 -12.70
C PHE A 91 5.05 8.57 -11.18
N SER A 92 5.47 7.39 -10.74
CA SER A 92 5.40 6.93 -9.33
C SER A 92 6.72 7.02 -8.59
N LEU A 93 7.76 7.57 -9.24
CA LEU A 93 9.06 7.80 -8.62
C LEU A 93 8.96 8.96 -7.62
N PRO A 94 9.70 8.91 -6.49
CA PRO A 94 9.55 9.89 -5.41
C PRO A 94 9.91 11.33 -5.82
N TRP A 95 10.79 11.50 -6.80
CA TRP A 95 11.17 12.81 -7.35
C TRP A 95 10.28 13.28 -8.51
N ASN A 96 9.23 12.53 -8.86
CA ASN A 96 8.30 12.96 -9.89
C ASN A 96 7.37 14.06 -9.35
N SER A 97 7.01 15.03 -10.20
CA SER A 97 6.04 16.08 -9.87
C SER A 97 4.70 15.54 -9.35
N ASN A 98 4.32 14.33 -9.78
CA ASN A 98 3.07 13.69 -9.40
C ASN A 98 3.06 13.15 -7.96
N MET A 99 4.23 12.95 -7.35
CA MET A 99 4.35 12.54 -5.94
C MET A 99 4.42 13.74 -4.98
N GLY A 100 4.43 14.97 -5.52
CA GLY A 100 4.37 16.21 -4.74
C GLY A 100 2.94 16.71 -4.53
N PRO A 101 2.74 17.68 -3.62
CA PRO A 101 1.45 18.35 -3.46
C PRO A 101 1.16 19.23 -4.68
N THR A 102 0.31 18.76 -5.59
CA THR A 102 -0.09 19.52 -6.78
C THR A 102 -1.41 20.25 -6.54
N LEU A 103 -1.42 21.57 -6.74
CA LEU A 103 -2.64 22.39 -6.72
C LEU A 103 -3.40 22.39 -8.06
N ASN A 104 -2.83 21.76 -9.10
CA ASN A 104 -3.42 21.70 -10.43
C ASN A 104 -4.53 20.63 -10.47
N LEU A 105 -5.76 21.08 -10.25
CA LEU A 105 -7.02 20.33 -10.36
C LEU A 105 -7.44 20.02 -11.81
N ASN A 106 -6.56 20.23 -12.80
CA ASN A 106 -6.87 20.00 -14.22
C ASN A 106 -6.80 18.50 -14.53
N SER A 107 -7.85 17.79 -14.11
CA SER A 107 -8.61 16.72 -14.77
C SER A 107 -7.93 15.82 -15.80
N ASP A 108 -6.73 15.31 -15.54
CA ASP A 108 -6.29 14.05 -16.15
C ASP A 108 -6.61 12.87 -15.23
N LEU A 109 -7.28 11.85 -15.76
CA LEU A 109 -7.58 10.57 -15.08
C LEU A 109 -6.32 9.88 -14.54
N LEU A 110 -5.15 10.24 -15.09
CA LEU A 110 -3.84 9.78 -14.62
C LEU A 110 -3.45 10.44 -13.28
N SER A 111 -3.79 11.71 -13.07
CA SER A 111 -3.52 12.47 -11.84
C SER A 111 -4.33 11.91 -10.67
N TYR A 112 -5.57 11.47 -10.92
CA TYR A 112 -6.39 10.81 -9.89
C TYR A 112 -5.82 9.45 -9.45
N LYS A 113 -4.99 8.79 -10.28
CA LYS A 113 -4.34 7.53 -9.86
C LYS A 113 -3.26 7.76 -8.80
N ILE A 114 -2.74 8.98 -8.67
CA ILE A 114 -1.60 9.33 -7.84
C ILE A 114 -2.01 10.40 -6.81
N THR A 115 -3.20 10.26 -6.22
CA THR A 115 -3.61 11.12 -5.12
C THR A 115 -2.79 10.78 -3.86
N PRO A 116 -2.30 11.76 -3.07
CA PRO A 116 -1.60 11.49 -1.81
C PRO A 116 -2.41 10.62 -0.84
N LEU A 117 -3.76 10.72 -0.86
CA LEU A 117 -4.62 9.85 -0.06
C LEU A 117 -4.43 8.36 -0.40
N LYS A 118 -4.26 8.00 -1.67
CA LYS A 118 -4.04 6.61 -2.09
C LYS A 118 -2.68 6.10 -1.65
N PHE A 119 -1.66 6.96 -1.65
CA PHE A 119 -0.35 6.63 -1.11
C PHE A 119 -0.43 6.39 0.40
N ILE A 120 -1.15 7.22 1.16
CA ILE A 120 -1.38 7.01 2.60
C ILE A 120 -2.07 5.67 2.85
N THR A 121 -3.14 5.36 2.10
CA THR A 121 -3.83 4.07 2.17
C THR A 121 -2.85 2.91 1.92
N PHE A 122 -2.02 3.01 0.87
CA PHE A 122 -1.02 1.99 0.54
C PHE A 122 -0.01 1.76 1.67
N VAL A 123 0.49 2.82 2.29
CA VAL A 123 1.43 2.74 3.42
C VAL A 123 0.78 2.04 4.62
N ILE A 124 -0.47 2.36 4.93
CA ILE A 124 -1.19 1.72 6.06
C ILE A 124 -1.42 0.23 5.78
N PHE A 125 -1.78 -0.16 4.56
CA PHE A 125 -1.90 -1.57 4.19
C PHE A 125 -0.55 -2.31 4.27
N SER A 126 0.51 -1.69 3.73
CA SER A 126 1.88 -2.22 3.85
C SER A 126 2.27 -2.45 5.32
N TRP A 127 1.98 -1.48 6.18
CA TRP A 127 2.21 -1.59 7.61
C TRP A 127 1.42 -2.73 8.24
N SER A 128 0.15 -2.86 7.89
CA SER A 128 -0.73 -3.92 8.40
C SER A 128 -0.21 -5.32 8.08
N ILE A 129 0.26 -5.55 6.85
CA ILE A 129 0.81 -6.85 6.41
C ILE A 129 2.07 -7.22 7.19
N VAL A 130 2.96 -6.24 7.36
CA VAL A 130 4.17 -6.41 8.15
C VAL A 130 3.82 -6.73 9.60
N LEU A 131 2.81 -6.09 10.19
CA LEU A 131 2.39 -6.39 11.56
C LEU A 131 1.79 -7.80 11.66
N PHE A 132 0.93 -8.23 10.73
CA PHE A 132 0.36 -9.58 10.77
C PHE A 132 1.43 -10.68 10.72
N LEU A 133 2.37 -10.57 9.79
CA LEU A 133 3.45 -11.53 9.64
C LEU A 133 4.49 -11.37 10.77
N GLY A 134 4.82 -10.13 11.10
CA GLY A 134 5.76 -9.78 12.15
C GLY A 134 5.35 -10.32 13.52
N SER A 135 4.07 -10.19 13.88
CA SER A 135 3.51 -10.71 15.15
C SER A 135 3.70 -12.20 15.35
N SER A 136 3.84 -12.99 14.28
CA SER A 136 4.12 -14.43 14.39
C SER A 136 5.57 -14.76 14.77
N LEU A 137 6.50 -13.81 14.60
CA LEU A 137 7.95 -14.03 14.67
C LEU A 137 8.62 -13.38 15.90
N LEU A 138 7.89 -12.61 16.71
CA LEU A 138 8.48 -11.65 17.66
C LEU A 138 9.25 -12.24 18.84
N GLU A 139 8.88 -13.40 19.37
CA GLU A 139 9.36 -13.88 20.68
C GLU A 139 10.90 -14.01 20.78
N ARG A 140 11.62 -14.15 19.67
CA ARG A 140 13.10 -14.32 19.65
C ARG A 140 13.81 -13.60 18.51
N ILE A 141 13.15 -12.67 17.83
CA ILE A 141 13.75 -12.02 16.67
C ILE A 141 14.70 -10.88 17.08
N ARG A 142 15.82 -10.77 16.37
CA ARG A 142 16.73 -9.63 16.52
C ARG A 142 16.15 -8.42 15.79
N ILE A 143 16.21 -7.24 16.40
CA ILE A 143 15.58 -6.03 15.84
C ILE A 143 16.09 -5.70 14.43
N GLY A 144 17.39 -5.85 14.17
CA GLY A 144 17.95 -5.62 12.83
C GLY A 144 17.41 -6.59 11.78
N ALA A 145 17.27 -7.88 12.13
CA ALA A 145 16.68 -8.87 11.22
C ALA A 145 15.20 -8.59 10.97
N PHE A 146 14.47 -8.15 12.00
CA PHE A 146 13.08 -7.73 11.87
C PHE A 146 12.94 -6.53 10.93
N LEU A 147 13.78 -5.50 11.05
CA LEU A 147 13.71 -4.33 10.16
C LEU A 147 13.99 -4.69 8.70
N ILE A 148 14.90 -5.65 8.44
CA ILE A 148 15.12 -6.14 7.06
C ILE A 148 13.86 -6.85 6.54
N LEU A 149 13.22 -7.70 7.36
CA LEU A 149 11.97 -8.36 6.99
C LEU A 149 10.83 -7.35 6.73
N VAL A 150 10.73 -6.30 7.53
CA VAL A 150 9.77 -5.20 7.34
C VAL A 150 9.91 -4.61 5.94
N ILE A 151 11.14 -4.33 5.51
CA ILE A 151 11.42 -3.76 4.18
C ILE A 151 11.03 -4.73 3.07
N ILE A 152 11.41 -6.01 3.19
CA ILE A 152 11.16 -7.03 2.18
C ILE A 152 9.64 -7.29 2.04
N LEU A 153 8.94 -7.48 3.16
CA LEU A 153 7.51 -7.79 3.15
C LEU A 153 6.67 -6.57 2.76
N GLY A 154 6.90 -5.43 3.41
CA GLY A 154 6.06 -4.23 3.25
C GLY A 154 6.34 -3.47 1.96
N SER A 155 7.60 -3.39 1.53
CA SER A 155 8.01 -2.50 0.44
C SER A 155 8.43 -3.24 -0.83
N VAL A 156 8.54 -4.58 -0.81
CA VAL A 156 8.81 -5.39 -2.01
C VAL A 156 7.66 -6.34 -2.30
N PHE A 157 7.40 -7.33 -1.45
CA PHE A 157 6.42 -8.37 -1.76
C PHE A 157 4.98 -7.87 -1.80
N TRP A 158 4.58 -7.04 -0.83
CA TRP A 158 3.25 -6.42 -0.84
C TRP A 158 2.96 -5.63 -2.13
N PRO A 159 3.79 -4.65 -2.55
CA PRO A 159 3.52 -3.92 -3.78
C PRO A 159 3.52 -4.80 -5.03
N ILE A 160 4.32 -5.87 -5.07
CA ILE A 160 4.27 -6.85 -6.17
C ILE A 160 2.89 -7.54 -6.20
N ALA A 161 2.43 -8.06 -5.07
CA ALA A 161 1.11 -8.71 -4.97
C ALA A 161 -0.01 -7.75 -5.39
N LEU A 162 0.02 -6.52 -4.88
CA LEU A 162 -0.90 -5.44 -5.24
C LEU A 162 -0.90 -5.18 -6.76
N SER A 163 0.27 -5.17 -7.40
CA SER A 163 0.39 -4.95 -8.83
C SER A 163 -0.29 -6.05 -9.66
N TRP A 164 -0.28 -7.29 -9.18
CA TRP A 164 -0.81 -8.44 -9.91
C TRP A 164 -2.32 -8.53 -9.81
N SER A 165 -2.87 -8.28 -8.62
CA SER A 165 -4.30 -8.48 -8.33
C SER A 165 -5.13 -7.21 -8.47
N TRP A 166 -4.64 -6.06 -7.98
CA TRP A 166 -5.46 -4.85 -7.81
C TRP A 166 -5.13 -3.72 -8.79
N SER A 167 -4.13 -3.92 -9.66
CA SER A 167 -3.90 -2.99 -10.75
C SER A 167 -4.85 -3.28 -11.91
N ASN A 168 -5.31 -2.22 -12.60
CA ASN A 168 -6.18 -2.36 -13.79
C ASN A 168 -5.49 -3.14 -14.93
N SER A 169 -4.16 -3.20 -14.93
CA SER A 169 -3.35 -3.98 -15.87
C SER A 169 -2.85 -5.30 -15.30
N GLY A 170 -3.26 -5.66 -14.08
CA GLY A 170 -2.80 -6.84 -13.36
C GLY A 170 -3.06 -8.11 -14.13
N TRP A 171 -2.00 -8.86 -14.40
CA TRP A 171 -2.09 -10.10 -15.17
C TRP A 171 -3.01 -11.15 -14.51
N MET A 172 -3.04 -11.19 -13.17
CA MET A 172 -3.83 -12.17 -12.41
C MET A 172 -5.33 -11.88 -12.55
N SER A 173 -5.72 -10.60 -12.56
CA SER A 173 -7.10 -10.22 -12.85
C SER A 173 -7.47 -10.45 -14.32
N LYS A 174 -6.59 -10.12 -15.26
CA LYS A 174 -6.87 -10.23 -16.71
C LYS A 174 -6.88 -11.66 -17.25
N ILE A 175 -5.94 -12.49 -16.83
CA ILE A 175 -5.78 -13.85 -17.36
C ILE A 175 -6.63 -14.83 -16.57
N PHE A 176 -6.54 -14.80 -15.24
CA PHE A 176 -7.23 -15.76 -14.39
C PHE A 176 -8.62 -15.31 -13.95
N GLY A 177 -9.00 -14.05 -14.19
CA GLY A 177 -10.26 -13.52 -13.66
C GLY A 177 -10.25 -13.45 -12.13
N TYR A 178 -9.09 -13.21 -11.51
CA TYR A 178 -9.00 -13.08 -10.07
C TYR A 178 -9.75 -11.83 -9.59
N HIS A 179 -10.67 -12.03 -8.65
CA HIS A 179 -11.49 -10.99 -8.06
C HIS A 179 -11.31 -11.00 -6.55
N ASP A 180 -10.63 -9.98 -6.05
CA ASP A 180 -10.44 -9.73 -4.64
C ASP A 180 -10.70 -8.25 -4.37
N ALA A 181 -11.80 -8.00 -3.65
CA ALA A 181 -12.25 -6.64 -3.38
C ALA A 181 -11.50 -6.00 -2.21
N PHE A 182 -10.94 -6.80 -1.28
CA PHE A 182 -10.51 -6.31 0.03
C PHE A 182 -9.20 -6.88 0.58
N GLY A 183 -8.61 -7.90 -0.04
CA GLY A 183 -7.28 -8.40 0.31
C GLY A 183 -7.32 -9.58 1.24
N SER A 184 -8.26 -10.49 0.99
CA SER A 184 -8.45 -11.71 1.77
C SER A 184 -7.33 -12.73 1.56
#